data_AF-A0A1V6D5Y9-F1
#
_entry.id   AF-A0A1V6D5Y9-F1
#
_cell.length_a   1.000
_cell.length_b   1.000
_cell.length_c   1.000
_cell.angle_alpha   90.00
_cell.angle_beta   90.00
_cell.angle_gamma   90.00
#
_symmetry.space_group_name_H-M   'P 1'
#
loop_
_entity.id
_entity.type
_entity.pdbx_description
1 polymer ?
#
loop_
_entity_poly.entity_id
_entity_poly.type
_entity_poly.pdbx_seq_one_letter_code
_entity_poly.pdbx_strand_id
1 'polypeptide(L)' 'MIDDPIVEEVRRIREEFAAKHGCDVHRIAAALRRGEKKRLGGKKKTKAQKLTTSR' A
#
# COMPACT_ATOMS: atom_id res chain seq x y z
N MET A 1 1.26 -26.05 8.28
CA MET A 1 0.24 -25.20 8.94
C MET A 1 -0.91 -25.07 7.96
N ILE A 2 -1.90 -25.96 8.08
CA ILE A 2 -3.01 -26.09 7.11
C ILE A 2 -4.31 -25.49 7.66
N ASP A 3 -4.39 -25.16 8.95
CA ASP A 3 -5.63 -24.73 9.61
C ASP A 3 -5.46 -23.47 10.48
N ASP A 4 -4.56 -22.56 10.10
CA ASP A 4 -4.43 -21.28 10.81
C ASP A 4 -5.49 -20.30 10.27
N PRO A 5 -6.43 -19.82 11.10
CA PRO A 5 -7.51 -18.93 10.65
C PRO A 5 -6.98 -17.61 10.05
N ILE A 6 -5.80 -17.15 10.47
CA ILE A 6 -5.16 -15.96 9.90
C ILE A 6 -4.67 -16.26 8.49
N VAL A 7 -4.10 -17.44 8.27
CA VAL A 7 -3.58 -17.85 6.95
C VAL A 7 -4.72 -17.98 5.95
N GLU A 8 -5.86 -18.55 6.36
CA GLU A 8 -7.04 -18.68 5.50
C GLU A 8 -7.64 -17.32 5.13
N GLU A 9 -7.73 -16.39 6.08
CA GLU A 9 -8.19 -15.03 5.77
C GLU A 9 -7.21 -14.28 4.85
N VAL A 10 -5.90 -14.42 5.07
CA VAL A 10 -4.88 -13.84 4.18
C VAL A 10 -4.97 -14.44 2.78
N ARG A 11 -5.20 -15.75 2.65
CA ARG A 11 -5.42 -16.42 1.36
C ARG A 11 -6.64 -15.85 0.67
N ARG A 12 -7.78 -15.78 1.35
CA ARG A 12 -9.03 -15.22 0.83
C ARG A 12 -8.85 -13.79 0.32
N ILE A 13 -8.21 -12.92 1.11
CA ILE A 13 -7.96 -11.52 0.72
C ILE A 13 -7.08 -11.46 -0.54
N ARG A 14 -6.05 -12.31 -0.63
CA ARG A 14 -5.13 -12.34 -1.78
C ARG A 14 -5.83 -12.85 -3.04
N GLU A 15 -6.65 -13.90 -2.92
CA GLU A 15 -7.42 -14.45 -4.04
C GLU A 15 -8.43 -13.43 -4.56
N GLU A 16 -9.16 -12.77 -3.67
CA GLU A 16 -10.10 -11.72 -4.05
C GLU A 16 -9.39 -10.54 -4.74
N PHE A 17 -8.23 -10.14 -4.22
CA PHE A 17 -7.43 -9.07 -4.82
C PHE A 17 -6.88 -9.47 -6.20
N ALA A 18 -6.43 -10.72 -6.35
CA ALA A 18 -5.97 -11.25 -7.62
C ALA A 18 -7.11 -11.32 -8.64
N ALA A 19 -8.28 -11.82 -8.26
CA ALA A 19 -9.47 -11.90 -9.11
C ALA A 19 -9.91 -10.51 -9.61
N LYS A 20 -9.91 -9.49 -8.74
CA LYS A 20 -10.20 -8.09 -9.11
C LYS A 20 -9.25 -7.53 -10.18
N HIS A 21 -8.03 -8.07 -10.26
CA HIS A 21 -7.02 -7.65 -11.23
C HIS A 21 -6.82 -8.64 -12.39
N GLY A 22 -7.67 -9.68 -12.48
CA GLY A 22 -7.59 -10.70 -13.53
C GLY A 22 -6.35 -11.59 -13.42
N CYS A 23 -5.85 -11.80 -12.20
CA CYS A 23 -4.61 -12.55 -11.91
C CYS A 23 -3.36 -12.01 -12.63
N ASP A 24 -3.40 -10.77 -13.13
CA ASP A 24 -2.28 -10.11 -13.79
C ASP A 24 -1.34 -9.48 -12.76
N VAL A 25 -0.15 -10.07 -12.64
CA VAL A 25 0.90 -9.64 -11.69
C VAL A 25 1.29 -8.17 -11.88
N HIS A 26 1.32 -7.67 -13.12
CA HIS A 26 1.69 -6.29 -13.39
C HIS A 26 0.63 -5.31 -12.88
N ARG A 27 -0.66 -5.66 -13.05
CA ARG A 27 -1.78 -4.85 -12.54
C ARG A 27 -1.84 -4.84 -11.02
N ILE A 28 -1.66 -6.00 -10.39
CA ILE A 28 -1.59 -6.15 -8.93
C ILE A 28 -0.45 -5.29 -8.38
N ALA A 29 0.75 -5.40 -8.95
CA ALA A 29 1.90 -4.63 -8.51
C ALA A 29 1.69 -3.11 -8.70
N ALA A 30 1.06 -2.70 -9.79
CA ALA A 30 0.71 -1.30 -10.03
C ALA A 30 -0.31 -0.77 -9.00
N ALA A 31 -1.32 -1.57 -8.66
CA ALA A 31 -2.32 -1.21 -7.65
C ALA A 31 -1.70 -1.05 -6.26
N LEU A 32 -0.83 -1.99 -5.86
CA LEU A 32 -0.09 -1.93 -4.58
C LEU A 32 0.79 -0.68 -4.49
N ARG A 33 1.59 -0.40 -5.52
CA ARG A 33 2.43 0.82 -5.57
C ARG A 33 1.62 2.11 -5.50
N ARG A 34 0.43 2.16 -6.11
CA ARG A 34 -0.47 3.32 -6.00
C ARG A 34 -1.01 3.49 -4.58
N GLY A 35 -1.41 2.39 -3.93
CA GLY A 35 -1.87 2.41 -2.53
C GLY A 35 -0.78 2.85 -1.57
N GLU A 36 0.44 2.34 -1.75
CA GLU A 36 1.62 2.71 -0.97
C GLU A 36 1.94 4.21 -1.11
N LYS A 37 1.97 4.74 -2.34
CA LYS A 37 2.16 6.18 -2.59
C LYS A 37 1.11 7.05 -1.90
N LYS A 38 -0.16 6.63 -1.86
CA LYS A 38 -1.22 7.34 -1.13
C LYS A 38 -0.99 7.33 0.38
N ARG A 39 -0.52 6.21 0.94
CA ARG A 39 -0.26 6.06 2.38
C ARG A 39 1.01 6.78 2.84
N LEU A 40 2.08 6.73 2.04
CA LEU A 40 3.37 7.35 2.34
C LEU A 40 3.44 8.83 1.91
N GLY A 41 2.66 9.25 0.92
CA GLY A 41 2.59 10.63 0.42
C GLY A 41 2.04 11.65 1.42
N GLY A 42 1.44 11.19 2.52
CA GLY A 42 1.00 12.04 3.64
C GLY A 42 2.11 12.39 4.66
N LYS A 43 3.31 11.80 4.58
CA LYS A 43 4.39 11.99 5.58
C LYS A 43 5.60 12.79 5.09
N LYS A 44 5.44 13.74 4.16
CA LYS A 44 6.55 14.60 3.68
C LYS A 44 6.25 16.10 3.69
N LYS A 45 5.61 16.64 4.74
CA LYS A 45 5.59 18.10 5.00
C LYS A 45 5.61 18.44 6.49
N THR A 46 6.72 18.18 7.18
CA THR A 46 7.04 18.89 8.43
C THR A 46 8.55 19.09 8.55
N LYS A 47 8.93 20.36 8.77
CA LYS A 47 10.28 20.93 9.01
C LYS A 47 11.23 21.08 7.81
N ALA A 48 10.93 22.06 6.95
CA ALA A 48 11.97 22.86 6.28
C ALA A 48 11.47 24.29 5.98
N GLN A 49 10.70 24.88 6.90
CA GLN A 49 10.18 26.24 6.72
C GLN A 49 10.23 27.02 8.04
N LYS A 50 11.43 27.15 8.62
CA LYS A 50 11.80 28.17 9.62
C LYS A 50 13.30 28.46 9.51
N LEU A 51 13.78 28.93 8.35
CA LEU A 51 15.12 29.52 8.25
C LEU A 51 15.24 30.53 7.11
N THR A 52 14.24 31.39 6.91
CA THR A 52 14.36 32.59 6.06
C THR A 52 13.24 33.55 6.41
N THR A 53 13.31 34.23 7.55
CA THR A 53 12.69 35.56 7.82
C THR A 53 13.02 35.91 9.26
N SER A 54 14.18 36.52 9.45
CA SER A 54 14.42 37.52 10.48
C SER A 54 15.44 38.44 9.84
N ARG A 55 14.92 39.55 9.30
CA ARG A 55 15.69 40.78 9.08
C ARG A 55 15.75 41.51 10.41
#